data_AF-A0A2D9MHG0-F1
#
_entry.id   AF-A0A2D9MHG0-F1
#
_cell.length_a   1.000
_cell.length_b   1.000
_cell.length_c   1.000
_cell.angle_alpha   90.00
_cell.angle_beta   90.00
_cell.angle_gamma   90.00
#
_symmetry.space_group_name_H-M   'P 1'
#
loop_
_entity.id
_entity.type
_entity.pdbx_description
1 polymer ?
#
loop_
_entity_poly.entity_id
_entity_poly.type
_entity_poly.pdbx_seq_one_letter_code
_entity_poly.pdbx_strand_id
1 'polypeptide(L)' 'MAKNSNQEFNFEKALENLEQLVSSMESGELSLEDSLKAFETGIKLTRECQTALKKAEQKVQILINEEGDTEDAKLEDEI' A
#
# COMPACT_ATOMS: atom_id res chain seq x y z
N MET A 1 -7.20 29.38 12.45
CA MET A 1 -6.65 28.11 12.96
C MET A 1 -7.40 26.98 12.26
N ALA A 2 -6.75 26.21 11.39
CA ALA A 2 -7.32 24.96 10.86
C ALA A 2 -6.17 24.08 10.33
N LYS A 3 -5.41 23.48 11.25
CA LYS A 3 -4.44 22.44 10.91
C LYS A 3 -5.21 21.13 10.83
N ASN A 4 -5.86 20.87 9.70
CA ASN A 4 -6.49 19.59 9.43
C ASN A 4 -5.40 18.61 8.99
N SER A 5 -4.53 18.24 9.92
CA SER A 5 -3.53 17.20 9.71
C SER A 5 -4.18 15.84 9.95
N ASN A 6 -5.13 15.47 9.08
CA ASN A 6 -5.39 14.07 8.83
C ASN A 6 -4.20 13.62 7.98
N GLN A 7 -3.21 12.96 8.60
CA GLN A 7 -2.10 12.39 7.84
C GLN A 7 -2.67 11.22 7.04
N GLU A 8 -3.31 11.53 5.90
CA GLU A 8 -3.62 10.53 4.91
C GLU A 8 -2.33 9.83 4.53
N PHE A 9 -2.37 8.51 4.57
CA PHE A 9 -1.29 7.67 4.12
C PHE A 9 -0.95 8.06 2.67
N ASN A 10 0.29 8.50 2.44
CA ASN A 10 0.77 8.86 1.11
C ASN A 10 1.28 7.59 0.41
N PHE A 11 0.45 7.02 -0.46
CA PHE A 11 0.72 5.76 -1.13
C PHE A 11 1.96 5.86 -2.02
N GLU A 12 2.07 6.93 -2.80
CA GLU A 12 3.17 7.15 -3.74
C GLU A 12 4.51 7.21 -3.00
N LYS A 13 4.54 7.89 -1.86
CA LYS A 13 5.76 7.98 -1.03
C LYS A 13 6.11 6.65 -0.38
N ALA A 14 5.12 5.90 0.09
CA ALA A 14 5.35 4.58 0.66
C ALA A 14 5.87 3.59 -0.38
N LEU A 15 5.35 3.66 -1.61
CA LEU A 15 5.81 2.85 -2.74
C LEU A 15 7.24 3.21 -3.14
N GLU A 16 7.56 4.50 -3.29
CA GLU A 16 8.93 4.97 -3.58
C GLU A 16 9.93 4.48 -2.51
N ASN A 17 9.56 4.56 -1.23
CA ASN A 17 10.40 4.08 -0.14
C ASN A 17 10.61 2.56 -0.21
N LEU A 18 9.57 1.80 -0.62
CA LEU A 18 9.68 0.35 -0.79
C LEU A 18 10.62 -0.01 -1.95
N GLU A 19 10.52 0.69 -3.08
CA GLU A 19 11.41 0.51 -4.23
C GLU A 19 12.88 0.79 -3.88
N GLN A 20 13.15 1.89 -3.17
CA GLN A 20 14.49 2.21 -2.69
C GLN A 20 15.05 1.16 -1.74
N LEU A 21 14.19 0.64 -0.86
CA LEU A 21 14.56 -0.40 0.09
C LEU A 21 14.90 -1.71 -0.63
N VAL A 22 14.08 -2.13 -1.59
CA VAL A 22 14.35 -3.31 -2.42
C VAL A 22 15.66 -3.13 -3.19
N SER A 23 15.88 -1.99 -3.83
CA SER A 23 17.12 -1.69 -4.55
C SER A 23 18.35 -1.77 -3.64
N SER A 24 18.22 -1.31 -2.39
CA SER A 24 19.30 -1.41 -1.38
C SER A 24 19.55 -2.85 -0.94
N MET A 25 18.53 -3.70 -0.89
CA MET A 25 18.67 -5.12 -0.59
C MET A 25 19.30 -5.89 -1.75
N GLU A 26 18.98 -5.52 -2.99
CA GLU A 26 19.53 -6.14 -4.20
C GLU A 26 20.99 -5.77 -4.47
N SER A 27 21.47 -4.62 -3.96
CA SER A 27 22.88 -4.22 -4.10
C SER A 27 23.85 -5.17 -3.37
N GLY A 28 23.37 -5.88 -2.34
CA GLY A 28 24.17 -6.80 -1.54
C GLY A 28 25.18 -6.12 -0.61
N GLU A 29 25.13 -4.79 -0.47
CA GLU A 29 26.05 -4.02 0.40
C GLU A 29 25.60 -3.96 1.87
N LEU A 30 24.38 -4.41 2.17
CA LEU A 30 23.83 -4.40 3.52
C LEU A 30 24.46 -5.48 4.40
N SER A 31 24.73 -5.13 5.64
CA SER A 31 25.04 -6.13 6.67
C SER A 31 23.82 -7.04 6.92
N LEU A 32 24.02 -8.20 7.57
CA LEU A 32 22.92 -9.08 7.95
C LEU A 32 21.88 -8.36 8.83
N GLU A 33 22.35 -7.56 9.81
CA GLU A 33 21.46 -6.82 10.70
C GLU A 33 20.65 -5.76 9.93
N ASP A 34 21.30 -5.04 9.02
CA ASP A 34 20.62 -4.03 8.21
C ASP A 34 19.66 -4.66 7.20
N SER A 35 19.98 -5.82 6.67
CA SER A 35 19.10 -6.61 5.79
C SER A 35 17.83 -7.04 6.52
N LEU A 36 17.93 -7.45 7.79
CA LEU A 36 16.77 -7.80 8.62
C LEU A 36 15.90 -6.57 8.92
N LYS A 37 16.51 -5.42 9.23
CA LYS A 37 15.78 -4.15 9.43
C LYS A 37 15.09 -3.68 8.16
N ALA A 38 15.78 -3.78 7.02
CA ALA A 38 15.22 -3.47 5.71
C ALA A 38 14.02 -4.36 5.43
N PHE A 39 14.15 -5.67 5.62
CA PHE A 39 13.05 -6.61 5.44
C PHE A 39 11.83 -6.29 6.31
N GLU A 40 12.03 -6.04 7.61
CA GLU A 40 10.93 -5.66 8.53
C GLU A 40 10.21 -4.39 8.04
N THR A 41 10.98 -3.38 7.63
CA THR A 41 10.45 -2.12 7.08
C THR A 41 9.69 -2.36 5.78
N GLY A 42 10.22 -3.19 4.88
CA GLY A 42 9.58 -3.56 3.62
C GLY A 42 8.24 -4.25 3.83
N ILE A 43 8.15 -5.18 4.80
CA ILE A 43 6.89 -5.85 5.17
C ILE A 43 5.87 -4.84 5.69
N LYS A 44 6.31 -3.89 6.52
CA LYS A 44 5.42 -2.85 7.04
C LYS A 44 4.87 -1.97 5.92
N LEU A 45 5.74 -1.43 5.06
CA LEU A 45 5.34 -0.59 3.92
C LEU A 45 4.38 -1.34 2.99
N THR A 46 4.68 -2.60 2.69
CA THR A 46 3.83 -3.46 1.83
C THR A 46 2.41 -3.58 2.41
N ARG A 47 2.29 -3.84 3.72
CA ARG A 47 0.97 -3.95 4.39
C ARG A 47 0.20 -2.63 4.37
N GLU A 48 0.90 -1.51 4.55
CA GLU A 48 0.29 -0.18 4.49
C GLU A 48 -0.23 0.12 3.08
N CYS A 49 0.57 -0.15 2.04
CA CYS A 49 0.16 -0.03 0.64
C CYS A 49 -1.07 -0.90 0.31
N GLN A 50 -1.06 -2.18 0.71
CA GLN A 50 -2.20 -3.08 0.52
C GLN A 50 -3.47 -2.57 1.22
N THR A 51 -3.32 -2.04 2.43
CA THR A 51 -4.45 -1.46 3.18
C THR A 51 -5.03 -0.23 2.47
N ALA A 52 -4.17 0.62 1.92
CA ALA A 52 -4.59 1.79 1.16
C ALA A 52 -5.31 1.39 -0.14
N LEU A 53 -4.79 0.41 -0.87
CA LEU A 53 -5.42 -0.13 -2.07
C LEU A 53 -6.81 -0.71 -1.78
N LYS A 54 -6.94 -1.53 -0.72
CA LYS A 54 -8.25 -2.08 -0.30
C LYS A 54 -9.26 -1.00 0.03
N LYS A 55 -8.84 0.09 0.69
CA LYS A 55 -9.73 1.22 0.98
C LYS A 55 -10.16 1.95 -0.30
N ALA A 56 -9.24 2.12 -1.25
CA ALA A 56 -9.54 2.75 -2.54
C ALA A 56 -10.53 1.89 -3.34
N GLU A 57 -10.30 0.58 -3.41
CA GLU A 57 -11.18 -0.40 -4.05
C GLU A 57 -12.58 -0.39 -3.44
N GLN A 58 -12.69 -0.45 -2.11
CA GLN A 58 -13.99 -0.34 -1.42
C GLN A 58 -14.72 0.96 -1.75
N LYS A 59 -14.00 2.08 -1.82
CA LYS A 59 -14.59 3.37 -2.18
C LYS A 59 -15.09 3.37 -3.63
N VAL A 60 -14.34 2.79 -4.56
CA VAL A 60 -14.76 2.62 -5.96
C VAL A 60 -16.01 1.75 -6.03
N GLN A 61 -16.05 0.62 -5.31
CA GLN A 61 -17.20 -0.27 -5.29
C GLN A 61 -18.46 0.41 -4.76
N ILE A 62 -18.34 1.22 -3.71
CA ILE A 62 -19.48 1.98 -3.18
C ILE A 62 -20.01 2.95 -4.24
N LEU A 63 -19.12 3.70 -4.90
CA LEU A 63 -19.52 4.67 -5.94
C LEU A 63 -20.23 4.00 -7.12
N ILE A 64 -19.73 2.84 -7.56
CA ILE A 64 -20.38 2.04 -8.62
C ILE A 64 -21.78 1.56 -8.17
N ASN A 65 -21.89 1.07 -6.93
CA ASN A 65 -23.15 0.57 -6.39
C ASN A 65 -24.19 1.69 -6.14
N GLU A 66 -23.73 2.92 -5.84
CA GLU A 66 -24.60 4.10 -5.61
C GLU A 66 -25.17 4.68 -6.92
N GLU A 67 -24.50 4.53 -8.06
CA GLU A 67 -24.98 5.00 -9.37
C GLU A 67 -26.04 4.09 -10.00
N GLY A 68 -26.34 2.93 -9.39
CA GLY A 68 -27.42 2.04 -9.79
C GLY A 68 -27.04 1.17 -11.00
N ASP A 69 -26.91 -0.12 -10.72
CA ASP A 69 -26.73 -1.23 -11.66
C ASP A 69 -25.28 -1.54 -12.07
N THR A 70 -24.63 -2.41 -11.29
CA THR A 70 -23.80 -3.48 -11.86
C THR A 70 -23.89 -4.72 -10.96
N GLU A 71 -24.85 -5.59 -11.22
CA GLU A 71 -24.66 -7.02 -10.98
C GLU A 71 -23.43 -7.45 -11.79
N ASP A 72 -22.20 -7.37 -11.26
CA ASP A 72 -20.97 -8.06 -11.73
C ASP A 72 -19.71 -7.35 -11.19
N ALA A 73 -19.53 -7.35 -9.88
CA ALA A 73 -18.20 -7.12 -9.29
C ALA A 73 -17.91 -8.21 -8.25
N LYS A 74 -18.11 -9.47 -8.64
CA LYS A 74 -17.39 -10.58 -8.03
C LYS A 74 -16.01 -10.58 -8.67
N LEU A 75 -15.09 -9.75 -8.18
CA LEU A 75 -13.68 -10.12 -8.27
C LEU A 75 -13.51 -11.30 -7.31
N GLU A 76 -13.54 -12.49 -7.89
CA GLU A 76 -13.17 -13.72 -7.22
C GLU A 76 -11.70 -13.59 -6.80
N ASP A 77 -11.47 -13.18 -5.56
CA ASP A 77 -10.24 -13.49 -4.82
C ASP A 77 -10.19 -15.03 -4.61
N GLU A 78 -10.04 -15.80 -5.69
CA GLU A 78 -9.65 -17.21 -5.66
C GLU A 78 -8.21 -17.33 -6.14
N ILE A 79 -7.29 -17.42 -5.18
CA ILE A 79 -6.01 -18.14 -5.32
C ILE A 79 -6.08 -19.36 -4.42
#